data_AF-A0A7K2MZ74-F1
#
_entry.id   AF-A0A7K2MZ74-F1
#
_cell.length_a   1.000
_cell.length_b   1.000
_cell.length_c   1.000
_cell.angle_alpha   90.00
_cell.angle_beta   90.00
_cell.angle_gamma   90.00
#
_symmetry.space_group_name_H-M   'P 1'
#
loop_
_entity.id
_entity.type
_entity.pdbx_description
1 polymer ?
#
loop_
_entity_poly.entity_id
_entity_poly.type
_entity_poly.pdbx_seq_one_letter_code
_entity_poly.pdbx_strand_id
1 'polypeptide(L)'
;VVRTPAGQPTRSGSSNRVRARLARLGVQRANPYNPVLEPLLRIVRGNDPKIETATLRQIERAYQVAERWHRGQKRKSGDPYITHPLAVTTILAELGMDPATLMAGLLHDTVEDTEYGLEDLRRDFGDVVTLLVDGVTKLDKVKFGEAAQAETVRKMVVAMAKDPRVLVIKLADRLHNMRTMRYLKREKQEKKARETLEIYAP
;
A
#
# COMPACT_ATOMS: atom_id res chain seq x y z
N VAL A 1 61.52 34.03 55.99
CA VAL A 1 60.93 34.80 54.87
C VAL A 1 60.36 33.83 53.86
N VAL A 2 59.02 33.78 53.80
CA VAL A 2 58.12 33.47 52.66
C VAL A 2 58.61 32.54 51.52
N ARG A 3 57.95 31.38 51.30
CA ARG A 3 57.04 31.06 50.16
C ARG A 3 56.87 29.54 49.91
N THR A 4 55.65 29.26 49.48
CA THR A 4 54.86 28.03 49.19
C THR A 4 55.47 27.05 48.17
N PRO A 5 55.00 25.78 48.07
CA PRO A 5 55.62 24.71 47.28
C PRO A 5 54.97 24.46 45.91
N ALA A 6 55.71 23.85 44.99
CA ALA A 6 55.24 23.19 43.76
C ALA A 6 56.22 22.04 43.46
N GLY A 7 55.88 20.86 42.98
CA GLY A 7 54.65 20.18 42.58
C GLY A 7 55.12 18.81 42.04
N GLN A 8 54.50 17.71 42.47
CA GLN A 8 54.82 16.37 41.96
C GLN A 8 54.08 16.07 40.64
N PRO A 9 54.63 15.24 39.74
CA PRO A 9 53.91 14.73 38.59
C PRO A 9 53.22 13.39 38.93
N THR A 10 51.92 13.24 38.67
CA THR A 10 51.29 11.92 38.61
C THR A 10 50.50 11.75 37.32
N ARG A 11 50.85 10.67 36.61
CA ARG A 11 50.08 10.12 35.48
C ARG A 11 48.86 9.39 36.02
N SER A 12 47.70 9.63 35.43
CA SER A 12 46.52 8.74 35.43
C SER A 12 45.67 9.20 34.25
N GLY A 13 45.38 8.39 33.22
CA GLY A 13 44.77 7.07 33.32
C GLY A 13 43.35 7.18 32.77
N SER A 14 43.23 6.92 31.46
CA SER A 14 42.03 6.97 30.60
C SER A 14 40.71 6.51 31.24
N SER A 15 39.79 7.43 31.60
CA SER A 15 38.39 7.08 31.92
C SER A 15 37.37 7.41 30.81
N ASN A 16 37.73 8.18 29.77
CA ASN A 16 36.76 8.62 28.76
C ASN A 16 36.57 7.67 27.56
N ARG A 17 37.35 6.59 27.43
CA ARG A 17 37.22 5.66 26.28
C ARG A 17 36.21 4.52 26.47
N VAL A 18 35.77 4.24 27.70
CA VAL A 18 34.83 3.13 27.95
C VAL A 18 33.36 3.57 27.75
N ARG A 19 33.03 4.84 28.00
CA ARG A 19 31.66 5.35 27.77
C ARG A 19 31.29 5.53 26.30
N ALA A 20 32.26 5.68 25.40
CA ALA A 20 32.00 5.82 23.96
C ALA A 20 31.71 4.49 23.23
N ARG A 21 31.97 3.33 23.86
CA ARG A 21 31.74 2.01 23.26
C ARG A 21 30.41 1.36 23.64
N LEU A 22 29.71 1.86 24.66
CA LEU A 22 28.38 1.36 25.06
C LEU A 22 27.21 2.05 24.35
N ALA A 23 27.45 3.17 23.64
CA ALA A 23 26.42 3.84 22.82
C ALA A 23 26.26 3.25 21.40
N ARG A 24 27.11 2.28 21.01
CA ARG A 24 27.03 1.58 19.71
C ARG A 24 26.50 0.14 19.81
N LEU A 25 25.83 -0.17 20.92
CA LEU A 25 24.95 -1.33 21.08
C LEU A 25 23.49 -0.89 21.14
N GLY A 26 23.17 0.27 20.56
CA GLY A 26 21.81 0.57 20.17
C GLY A 26 21.42 -0.45 19.13
N VAL A 27 20.73 -1.50 19.58
CA VAL A 27 19.88 -2.38 18.79
C VAL A 27 19.32 -1.52 17.66
N GLN A 28 19.82 -1.70 16.44
CA GLN A 28 19.06 -1.25 15.28
C GLN A 28 17.71 -1.90 15.51
N ARG A 29 16.70 -1.12 15.91
CA ARG A 29 15.35 -1.64 16.08
C ARG A 29 15.04 -2.27 14.73
N ALA A 30 15.09 -3.60 14.67
CA ALA A 30 14.74 -4.32 13.47
C ALA A 30 13.37 -3.77 13.10
N ASN A 31 13.26 -3.21 11.89
CA ASN A 31 11.97 -2.69 11.46
C ASN A 31 11.00 -3.86 11.58
N PRO A 32 9.96 -3.80 12.43
CA PRO A 32 9.11 -4.96 12.66
C PRO A 32 8.27 -5.30 11.42
N TYR A 33 8.34 -4.45 10.39
CA TYR A 33 7.61 -4.57 9.14
C TYR A 33 8.56 -4.94 7.98
N ASN A 34 7.99 -5.57 6.96
CA ASN A 34 8.67 -5.78 5.67
C ASN A 34 9.24 -4.46 5.12
N PRO A 35 10.55 -4.37 4.79
CA PRO A 35 11.17 -3.13 4.33
C PRO A 35 10.54 -2.54 3.06
N VAL A 36 9.89 -3.36 2.23
CA VAL A 36 9.17 -2.90 1.03
C VAL A 36 7.96 -2.02 1.39
N LEU A 37 7.37 -2.22 2.57
CA LEU A 37 6.23 -1.44 3.05
C LEU A 37 6.63 -0.12 3.71
N GLU A 38 7.90 0.08 4.03
CA GLU A 38 8.35 1.25 4.80
C GLU A 38 7.93 2.59 4.17
N PRO A 39 8.02 2.81 2.84
CA PRO A 39 7.53 4.03 2.22
C PRO A 39 6.02 4.24 2.43
N LEU A 40 5.22 3.17 2.27
CA LEU A 40 3.78 3.21 2.46
C LEU A 40 3.44 3.52 3.92
N LEU A 41 4.01 2.78 4.87
CA LEU A 41 3.73 2.96 6.30
C LEU A 41 4.15 4.33 6.81
N ARG A 42 5.17 4.95 6.21
CA ARG A 42 5.55 6.33 6.51
C ARG A 42 4.45 7.32 6.12
N ILE A 43 3.85 7.18 4.93
CA ILE A 43 2.73 8.01 4.47
C ILE A 43 1.53 7.82 5.40
N VAL A 44 1.19 6.56 5.72
CA VAL A 44 0.07 6.23 6.61
C VAL A 44 0.23 6.89 7.99
N ARG A 45 1.41 6.80 8.60
CA ARG A 45 1.70 7.46 9.88
C ARG A 45 1.70 8.99 9.77
N GLY A 46 2.05 9.54 8.61
CA GLY A 46 2.00 10.97 8.35
C GLY A 46 0.57 11.50 8.34
N ASN A 47 -0.36 10.72 7.77
CA ASN A 47 -1.78 11.08 7.71
C ASN A 47 -2.52 10.84 9.02
N ASP A 48 -2.17 9.77 9.74
CA ASP A 48 -2.71 9.48 11.08
C ASP A 48 -1.57 9.15 12.07
N PRO A 49 -1.06 10.17 12.78
CA PRO A 49 -0.02 9.98 13.79
C PRO A 49 -0.45 9.13 14.99
N LYS A 50 -1.75 8.93 15.19
CA LYS A 50 -2.32 8.16 16.30
C LYS A 50 -2.67 6.73 15.90
N ILE A 51 -2.41 6.34 14.65
CA ILE A 51 -2.76 5.01 14.15
C ILE A 51 -2.18 3.92 15.04
N GLU A 52 -3.04 2.98 15.41
CA GLU A 52 -2.64 1.88 16.28
C GLU A 52 -1.64 0.96 15.57
N THR A 53 -0.67 0.44 16.33
CA THR A 53 0.29 -0.55 15.80
C THR A 53 -0.43 -1.81 15.32
N ALA A 54 -1.56 -2.18 15.93
CA ALA A 54 -2.38 -3.29 15.48
C ALA A 54 -2.91 -3.08 14.05
N THR A 55 -3.36 -1.87 13.73
CA THR A 55 -3.85 -1.49 12.40
C THR A 55 -2.73 -1.55 11.36
N LEU A 56 -1.53 -1.05 11.68
CA LEU A 56 -0.37 -1.16 10.78
C LEU A 56 0.00 -2.63 10.49
N ARG A 57 -0.11 -3.51 11.50
CA ARG A 57 0.08 -4.96 11.31
C ARG A 57 -1.00 -5.59 10.42
N GLN A 58 -2.24 -5.10 10.45
CA GLN A 58 -3.28 -5.58 9.53
C GLN A 58 -2.98 -5.19 8.07
N ILE A 59 -2.48 -3.97 7.83
CA ILE A 59 -2.01 -3.53 6.50
C ILE A 59 -0.85 -4.41 6.02
N GLU A 60 0.13 -4.67 6.89
CA GLU A 60 1.22 -5.60 6.56
C GLU A 60 0.71 -7.01 6.26
N ARG A 61 -0.22 -7.53 7.04
CA ARG A 61 -0.84 -8.84 6.79
C ARG A 61 -1.54 -8.87 5.43
N ALA A 62 -2.27 -7.83 5.06
CA ALA A 62 -2.90 -7.72 3.74
C ALA A 62 -1.85 -7.78 2.61
N TYR A 63 -0.73 -7.08 2.77
CA TYR A 63 0.38 -7.16 1.81
C TYR A 63 0.95 -8.58 1.70
N GLN A 64 1.20 -9.25 2.83
CA GLN A 64 1.74 -10.62 2.83
C GLN A 64 0.78 -11.62 2.18
N VAL A 65 -0.53 -11.45 2.36
CA VAL A 65 -1.56 -12.25 1.69
C VAL A 65 -1.53 -12.00 0.18
N ALA A 66 -1.53 -10.73 -0.25
CA ALA A 66 -1.45 -10.37 -1.66
C ALA A 66 -0.16 -10.89 -2.31
N GLU A 67 0.99 -10.73 -1.66
CA GLU A 67 2.29 -11.21 -2.15
C GLU A 67 2.29 -12.74 -2.31
N ARG A 68 1.69 -13.45 -1.36
CA ARG A 68 1.58 -14.92 -1.40
C ARG A 68 0.73 -15.39 -2.57
N TRP A 69 -0.46 -14.82 -2.74
CA TRP A 69 -1.41 -15.24 -3.77
C TRP A 69 -0.97 -14.86 -5.18
N HIS A 70 -0.27 -13.73 -5.33
CA HIS A 70 0.33 -13.32 -6.60
C HIS A 70 1.77 -13.85 -6.80
N ARG A 71 2.25 -14.77 -5.97
CA ARG A 71 3.60 -15.33 -6.10
C ARG A 71 3.78 -16.02 -7.45
N GLY A 72 4.88 -15.69 -8.13
CA GLY A 72 5.18 -16.23 -9.46
C GLY A 72 4.47 -15.51 -10.61
N GLN A 73 3.47 -14.66 -10.32
CA GLN A 73 2.84 -13.82 -11.32
C GLN A 73 3.71 -12.62 -11.67
N LYS A 74 3.72 -12.24 -12.96
CA LYS A 74 4.49 -11.12 -13.48
C LYS A 74 3.61 -10.14 -14.24
N ARG A 75 3.92 -8.85 -14.09
CA ARG A 75 3.36 -7.77 -14.91
C ARG A 75 3.87 -7.89 -16.35
N LYS A 76 3.22 -7.15 -17.27
CA LYS A 76 3.69 -7.04 -18.65
C LYS A 76 5.08 -6.40 -18.78
N SER A 77 5.52 -5.65 -17.76
CA SER A 77 6.90 -5.12 -17.65
C SER A 77 7.93 -6.19 -17.30
N GLY A 78 7.51 -7.34 -16.77
CA GLY A 78 8.39 -8.38 -16.22
C GLY A 78 8.54 -8.33 -14.69
N ASP A 79 8.09 -7.25 -14.04
CA ASP A 79 8.16 -7.08 -12.59
C ASP A 79 7.20 -8.02 -11.84
N PRO A 80 7.47 -8.37 -10.56
CA PRO A 80 6.53 -9.11 -9.73
C PRO A 80 5.17 -8.42 -9.64
N TYR A 81 4.08 -9.19 -9.71
CA TYR A 81 2.72 -8.63 -9.73
C TYR A 81 2.37 -7.76 -8.51
N ILE A 82 2.91 -8.12 -7.33
CA ILE A 82 2.73 -7.39 -6.06
C ILE A 82 3.10 -5.89 -6.14
N THR A 83 3.93 -5.49 -7.11
CA THR A 83 4.27 -4.08 -7.35
C THR A 83 3.05 -3.22 -7.68
N HIS A 84 2.04 -3.78 -8.33
CA HIS A 84 0.81 -3.05 -8.69
C HIS A 84 -0.11 -2.78 -7.49
N PRO A 85 -0.56 -3.78 -6.71
CA PRO A 85 -1.35 -3.52 -5.52
C PRO A 85 -0.65 -2.58 -4.53
N LEU A 86 0.67 -2.68 -4.40
CA LEU A 86 1.44 -1.77 -3.56
C LEU A 86 1.41 -0.33 -4.08
N ALA A 87 1.57 -0.10 -5.39
CA ALA A 87 1.51 1.21 -5.99
C ALA A 87 0.09 1.83 -5.92
N VAL A 88 -0.95 1.03 -6.16
CA VAL A 88 -2.36 1.45 -5.98
C VAL A 88 -2.61 1.88 -4.53
N THR A 89 -2.15 1.07 -3.57
CA THR A 89 -2.29 1.38 -2.14
C THR A 89 -1.51 2.62 -1.74
N THR A 90 -0.34 2.84 -2.35
CA THR A 90 0.45 4.07 -2.12
C THR A 90 -0.31 5.31 -2.59
N ILE A 91 -0.96 5.27 -3.76
CA ILE A 91 -1.83 6.36 -4.23
C ILE A 91 -2.97 6.61 -3.23
N LEU A 92 -3.62 5.56 -2.74
CA LEU A 92 -4.70 5.69 -1.74
C LEU A 92 -4.19 6.28 -0.43
N ALA A 93 -3.00 5.89 0.02
CA ALA A 93 -2.37 6.46 1.20
C ALA A 93 -2.02 7.94 0.98
N GLU A 94 -1.51 8.34 -0.18
CA GLU A 94 -1.25 9.75 -0.50
C GLU A 94 -2.53 10.61 -0.48
N LEU A 95 -3.68 10.03 -0.80
CA LEU A 95 -4.99 10.66 -0.69
C LEU A 95 -5.55 10.71 0.74
N GLY A 96 -4.86 10.13 1.73
CA GLY A 96 -5.31 10.09 3.12
C GLY A 96 -6.41 9.07 3.39
N MET A 97 -6.53 8.02 2.57
CA MET A 97 -7.58 7.01 2.74
C MET A 97 -7.41 6.18 4.01
N ASP A 98 -8.52 5.69 4.53
CA ASP A 98 -8.57 4.95 5.78
C ASP A 98 -7.95 3.54 5.67
N PRO A 99 -7.52 2.91 6.78
CA PRO A 99 -6.85 1.62 6.77
C PRO A 99 -7.62 0.49 6.07
N ALA A 100 -8.96 0.48 6.14
CA ALA A 100 -9.76 -0.54 5.46
C ALA A 100 -9.65 -0.40 3.93
N THR A 101 -9.64 0.84 3.42
CA THR A 101 -9.40 1.13 2.01
C THR A 101 -8.00 0.73 1.57
N LEU A 102 -6.98 0.95 2.41
CA LEU A 102 -5.61 0.54 2.10
C LEU A 102 -5.47 -0.98 2.02
N MET A 103 -6.08 -1.71 2.96
CA MET A 103 -6.13 -3.18 2.91
C MET A 103 -6.87 -3.67 1.67
N ALA A 104 -8.01 -3.05 1.31
CA ALA A 104 -8.73 -3.37 0.10
C ALA A 104 -7.91 -3.07 -1.17
N GLY A 105 -7.15 -1.97 -1.20
CA GLY A 105 -6.23 -1.65 -2.30
C GLY A 105 -5.12 -2.70 -2.49
N LEU A 106 -4.59 -3.27 -1.40
CA LEU A 106 -3.61 -4.37 -1.47
C LEU A 106 -4.24 -5.67 -1.99
N LEU A 107 -5.52 -5.88 -1.74
CA LEU A 107 -6.22 -7.14 -1.97
C LEU A 107 -7.15 -7.12 -3.20
N HIS A 108 -7.33 -5.99 -3.88
CA HIS A 108 -8.37 -5.81 -4.90
C HIS A 108 -8.32 -6.85 -6.04
N ASP A 109 -7.12 -7.20 -6.51
CA ASP A 109 -6.91 -8.19 -7.58
C ASP A 109 -6.81 -9.63 -7.05
N THR A 110 -6.71 -9.84 -5.73
CA THR A 110 -6.48 -11.19 -5.17
C THR A 110 -7.68 -12.11 -5.38
N VAL A 111 -8.90 -11.58 -5.26
CA VAL A 111 -10.14 -12.36 -5.44
C VAL A 111 -10.44 -12.63 -6.91
N GLU A 112 -9.95 -11.78 -7.81
CA GLU A 112 -10.21 -11.90 -9.25
C GLU A 112 -9.18 -12.79 -9.95
N ASP A 113 -7.90 -12.64 -9.61
CA ASP A 113 -6.79 -13.28 -10.33
C ASP A 113 -6.26 -14.55 -9.65
N THR A 114 -6.82 -14.96 -8.50
CA THR A 114 -6.31 -16.09 -7.70
C THR A 114 -7.44 -16.94 -7.11
N GLU A 115 -7.10 -18.04 -6.44
CA GLU A 115 -8.08 -18.92 -5.78
C GLU A 115 -8.56 -18.38 -4.42
N TYR A 116 -8.10 -17.21 -4.00
CA TYR A 116 -8.51 -16.59 -2.75
C TYR A 116 -9.97 -16.11 -2.80
N GLY A 117 -10.85 -16.72 -2.01
CA GLY A 117 -12.29 -16.43 -2.05
C GLY A 117 -12.74 -15.26 -1.18
N LEU A 118 -13.94 -14.75 -1.45
CA LEU A 118 -14.59 -13.72 -0.62
C LEU A 118 -14.85 -14.18 0.82
N GLU A 119 -15.13 -15.45 1.04
CA GLU A 119 -15.34 -16.00 2.40
C GLU A 119 -14.03 -16.06 3.19
N ASP A 120 -12.91 -16.39 2.54
CA ASP A 120 -11.59 -16.33 3.17
C ASP A 120 -11.21 -14.88 3.49
N LEU A 121 -11.45 -13.96 2.56
CA LEU A 121 -11.26 -12.53 2.78
C LEU A 121 -12.08 -12.00 3.96
N ARG A 122 -13.34 -12.40 4.07
CA ARG A 122 -14.22 -12.02 5.19
C ARG A 122 -13.70 -12.56 6.51
N ARG A 123 -13.32 -13.83 6.57
CA ARG A 123 -12.74 -14.44 7.78
C ARG A 123 -11.46 -13.72 8.20
N ASP A 124 -10.62 -13.35 7.23
CA ASP A 124 -9.28 -12.85 7.52
C ASP A 124 -9.26 -11.34 7.83
N PHE A 125 -10.11 -10.53 7.19
CA PHE A 125 -10.07 -9.06 7.24
C PHE A 125 -11.43 -8.40 7.58
N GLY A 126 -12.49 -9.19 7.76
CA GLY A 126 -13.81 -8.73 8.14
C GLY A 126 -14.67 -8.20 6.99
N ASP A 127 -15.90 -7.82 7.34
CA ASP A 127 -16.93 -7.46 6.36
C ASP A 127 -16.63 -6.19 5.58
N VAL A 128 -16.00 -5.19 6.21
CA VAL A 128 -15.73 -3.89 5.58
C VAL A 128 -14.75 -4.05 4.42
N VAL A 129 -13.61 -4.71 4.64
CA VAL A 129 -12.61 -4.94 3.57
C VAL A 129 -13.22 -5.83 2.48
N THR A 130 -13.99 -6.84 2.86
CA THR A 130 -14.68 -7.73 1.91
C THR A 130 -15.66 -6.99 1.03
N LEU A 131 -16.47 -6.10 1.60
CA LEU A 131 -17.42 -5.27 0.86
C LEU A 131 -16.69 -4.40 -0.17
N LEU A 132 -15.56 -3.80 0.21
CA LEU A 132 -14.78 -2.95 -0.68
C LEU A 132 -14.19 -3.75 -1.85
N VAL A 133 -13.53 -4.89 -1.57
CA VAL A 133 -12.94 -5.74 -2.62
C VAL A 133 -14.01 -6.31 -3.54
N ASP A 134 -15.09 -6.86 -3.00
CA ASP A 134 -16.23 -7.35 -3.78
C ASP A 134 -16.84 -6.25 -4.66
N GLY A 135 -16.95 -5.03 -4.13
CA GLY A 135 -17.38 -3.85 -4.87
C GLY A 135 -16.48 -3.55 -6.08
N VAL A 136 -15.16 -3.57 -5.88
CA VAL A 136 -14.17 -3.31 -6.94
C VAL A 136 -14.21 -4.42 -8.00
N THR A 137 -14.16 -5.69 -7.61
CA THR A 137 -14.24 -6.83 -8.54
C THR A 137 -15.54 -6.85 -9.36
N LYS A 138 -16.66 -6.42 -8.76
CA LYS A 138 -17.94 -6.32 -9.49
C LYS A 138 -17.94 -5.18 -10.50
N LEU A 139 -17.30 -4.05 -10.21
CA LEU A 139 -17.15 -2.95 -11.16
C LEU A 139 -16.34 -3.40 -12.40
N ASP A 140 -15.30 -4.22 -12.20
CA ASP A 140 -14.42 -4.69 -13.28
C ASP A 140 -15.15 -5.61 -14.26
N LYS A 141 -16.13 -6.36 -13.78
CA LYS A 141 -16.97 -7.26 -14.58
C LYS A 141 -18.03 -6.54 -15.41
N VAL A 142 -18.26 -5.24 -15.19
CA VAL A 142 -19.23 -4.48 -15.98
C VAL A 142 -18.64 -4.22 -17.37
N LYS A 143 -19.19 -4.86 -18.40
CA LYS A 143 -18.76 -4.65 -19.79
C LYS A 143 -19.25 -3.31 -20.31
N PHE A 144 -18.31 -2.42 -20.63
CA PHE A 144 -18.59 -1.14 -21.27
C PHE A 144 -18.79 -1.34 -22.79
N GLY A 145 -20.00 -1.07 -23.29
CA GLY A 145 -20.34 -1.17 -24.71
C GLY A 145 -21.39 -0.14 -25.14
N GLU A 146 -21.40 0.22 -26.44
CA GLU A 146 -22.20 1.33 -27.02
C GLU A 146 -23.72 1.19 -26.83
N ALA A 147 -24.24 -0.04 -26.66
CA ALA A 147 -25.68 -0.28 -26.45
C ALA A 147 -26.14 -0.21 -24.97
N ALA A 148 -25.22 -0.04 -24.01
CA ALA A 148 -25.50 -0.19 -22.57
C ALA A 148 -24.90 0.92 -21.70
N GLN A 149 -24.69 2.12 -22.24
CA GLN A 149 -24.09 3.24 -21.50
C GLN A 149 -24.90 3.56 -20.23
N ALA A 150 -26.23 3.61 -20.32
CA ALA A 150 -27.11 3.86 -19.18
C ALA A 150 -27.11 2.74 -18.14
N GLU A 151 -27.06 1.47 -18.54
CA GLU A 151 -27.02 0.33 -17.61
C GLU A 151 -25.67 0.22 -16.91
N THR A 152 -24.58 0.51 -17.63
CA THR A 152 -23.22 0.51 -17.11
C THR A 152 -23.01 1.64 -16.11
N VAL A 153 -23.44 2.86 -16.44
CA VAL A 153 -23.45 3.99 -15.50
C VAL A 153 -24.35 3.68 -14.30
N ARG A 154 -25.52 3.06 -14.49
CA ARG A 154 -26.40 2.67 -13.37
C ARG A 154 -25.77 1.61 -12.46
N LYS A 155 -25.03 0.63 -13.00
CA LYS A 155 -24.28 -0.36 -12.21
C LYS A 155 -23.11 0.29 -11.45
N MET A 156 -22.40 1.23 -12.07
CA MET A 156 -21.40 2.04 -11.38
C MET A 156 -22.02 2.83 -10.22
N VAL A 157 -23.11 3.56 -10.47
CA VAL A 157 -23.84 4.34 -9.46
C VAL A 157 -24.33 3.44 -8.31
N VAL A 158 -24.84 2.24 -8.59
CA VAL A 158 -25.31 1.31 -7.54
C VAL A 158 -24.15 0.72 -6.71
N ALA A 159 -23.03 0.38 -7.35
CA ALA A 159 -21.83 -0.06 -6.63
C ALA A 159 -21.22 1.06 -5.78
N MET A 160 -21.19 2.29 -6.31
CA MET A 160 -20.78 3.51 -5.61
C MET A 160 -21.71 3.90 -4.46
N ALA A 161 -23.02 3.68 -4.62
CA ALA A 161 -24.04 4.09 -3.64
C ALA A 161 -23.92 3.35 -2.30
N LYS A 162 -23.26 2.18 -2.27
CA LYS A 162 -23.03 1.44 -1.02
C LYS A 162 -21.83 1.96 -0.26
N ASP A 163 -20.73 2.24 -0.96
CA ASP A 163 -19.53 2.80 -0.36
C ASP A 163 -18.70 3.56 -1.40
N PRO A 164 -18.53 4.89 -1.27
CA PRO A 164 -17.78 5.69 -2.25
C PRO A 164 -16.30 5.30 -2.33
N ARG A 165 -15.74 4.64 -1.30
CA ARG A 165 -14.34 4.20 -1.27
C ARG A 165 -14.04 3.18 -2.36
N VAL A 166 -15.03 2.41 -2.81
CA VAL A 166 -14.92 1.49 -3.95
C VAL A 166 -14.50 2.22 -5.23
N LEU A 167 -15.10 3.38 -5.50
CA LEU A 167 -14.74 4.17 -6.68
C LEU A 167 -13.32 4.72 -6.56
N VAL A 168 -12.94 5.20 -5.38
CA VAL A 168 -11.60 5.75 -5.15
C VAL A 168 -10.53 4.69 -5.39
N ILE A 169 -10.75 3.44 -4.91
CA ILE A 169 -9.87 2.31 -5.21
C ILE A 169 -9.79 2.09 -6.72
N LYS A 170 -10.93 2.10 -7.42
CA LYS A 170 -10.94 1.86 -8.87
C LYS A 170 -10.24 2.96 -9.66
N LEU A 171 -10.37 4.22 -9.24
CA LEU A 171 -9.67 5.36 -9.84
C LEU A 171 -8.16 5.26 -9.60
N ALA A 172 -7.73 4.85 -8.41
CA ALA A 172 -6.32 4.62 -8.10
C ALA A 172 -5.71 3.48 -8.94
N ASP A 173 -6.44 2.36 -9.10
CA ASP A 173 -6.09 1.26 -10.01
C ASP A 173 -5.95 1.77 -11.46
N ARG A 174 -6.98 2.48 -11.96
CA ARG A 174 -6.96 3.04 -13.31
C ARG A 174 -5.79 3.99 -13.51
N LEU A 175 -5.51 4.87 -12.55
CA LEU A 175 -4.38 5.80 -12.59
C LEU A 175 -3.05 5.06 -12.71
N HIS A 176 -2.82 4.02 -11.89
CA HIS A 176 -1.59 3.25 -11.97
C HIS A 176 -1.48 2.49 -13.31
N ASN A 177 -2.58 1.93 -13.80
CA ASN A 177 -2.64 1.29 -15.11
C ASN A 177 -2.30 2.25 -16.26
N MET A 178 -2.77 3.49 -16.21
CA MET A 178 -2.42 4.53 -17.18
C MET A 178 -0.94 4.92 -17.07
N ARG A 179 -0.37 5.04 -15.87
CA ARG A 179 1.07 5.31 -15.66
C ARG A 179 1.99 4.19 -16.18
N THR A 180 1.47 2.97 -16.34
CA THR A 180 2.25 1.79 -16.78
C THR A 180 1.87 1.28 -18.18
N MET A 181 1.02 2.00 -18.92
CA MET A 181 0.49 1.55 -20.21
C MET A 181 1.54 1.40 -21.32
N ARG A 182 2.73 1.99 -21.16
CA ARG A 182 3.84 1.93 -22.14
C ARG A 182 4.27 0.50 -22.51
N TYR A 183 4.02 -0.47 -21.63
CA TYR A 183 4.35 -1.88 -21.86
C TYR A 183 3.26 -2.63 -22.66
N LEU A 184 2.17 -1.98 -23.03
CA LEU A 184 1.08 -2.56 -23.83
C LEU A 184 1.26 -2.25 -25.32
N LYS A 185 0.66 -3.07 -26.19
CA LYS A 185 0.54 -2.77 -27.63
C LYS A 185 -0.29 -1.49 -27.85
N ARG A 186 -0.02 -0.75 -28.92
CA ARG A 186 -0.67 0.51 -29.26
C ARG A 186 -2.21 0.44 -29.24
N GLU A 187 -2.78 -0.61 -29.84
CA GLU A 187 -4.23 -0.84 -29.85
C GLU A 187 -4.83 -0.92 -28.43
N LYS A 188 -4.16 -1.65 -27.52
CA LYS A 188 -4.61 -1.75 -26.12
C LYS A 188 -4.43 -0.45 -25.36
N GLN A 189 -3.40 0.33 -25.69
CA GLN A 189 -3.19 1.66 -25.13
C GLN A 189 -4.34 2.61 -25.50
N GLU A 190 -4.70 2.66 -26.79
CA GLU A 190 -5.78 3.51 -27.30
C GLU A 190 -7.13 3.14 -26.70
N LYS A 191 -7.43 1.84 -26.62
CA LYS A 191 -8.66 1.35 -25.98
C LYS A 191 -8.75 1.77 -24.52
N LYS A 192 -7.70 1.54 -23.72
CA LYS A 192 -7.68 1.90 -22.30
C LYS A 192 -7.74 3.41 -22.07
N ALA A 193 -7.11 4.21 -22.95
CA ALA A 193 -7.17 5.67 -22.87
C ALA A 193 -8.58 6.20 -23.16
N ARG A 194 -9.23 5.70 -24.21
CA ARG A 194 -10.61 6.07 -24.54
C ARG A 194 -11.58 5.73 -23.40
N GLU A 195 -11.50 4.51 -22.88
CA GLU A 195 -12.29 4.08 -21.72
C GLU A 195 -12.08 5.01 -20.51
N THR A 196 -10.83 5.43 -20.25
CA THR A 196 -10.52 6.36 -19.15
C THR A 196 -11.21 7.71 -19.34
N LEU A 197 -11.16 8.28 -20.55
CA LEU A 197 -11.77 9.57 -20.87
C LEU A 197 -13.29 9.54 -20.85
N GLU A 198 -13.90 8.43 -21.26
CA GLU A 198 -15.36 8.33 -21.37
C GLU A 198 -16.04 7.96 -20.06
N ILE A 199 -15.34 7.26 -19.15
CA ILE A 199 -15.98 6.61 -17.99
C ILE A 199 -15.43 7.11 -16.65
N TYR A 200 -14.12 7.37 -16.55
CA TYR A 200 -13.45 7.59 -15.27
C TYR A 200 -13.01 9.04 -15.03
N ALA A 201 -12.87 9.84 -16.10
CA ALA A 201 -12.42 11.23 -16.06
C ALA A 201 -13.54 12.30 -16.00
N PRO A 202 -14.74 12.13 -16.60
CA PRO A 202 -15.81 13.11 -16.51
C PRO A 202 -16.29 13.33 -15.07
#